data_AF-B4PSD2-F1
#
_entry.id   AF-B4PSD2-F1
#
_cell.length_a   1.000
_cell.length_b   1.000
_cell.length_c   1.000
_cell.angle_alpha   90.00
_cell.angle_beta   90.00
_cell.angle_gamma   90.00
#
_symmetry.space_group_name_H-M   'P 1'
#
loop_
_entity.id
_entity.type
_entity.pdbx_description
1 polymer ?
#
loop_
_entity_poly.entity_id
_entity_poly.type
_entity_poly.pdbx_seq_one_letter_code
_entity_poly.pdbx_strand_id
1 'polypeptide(L)'
;MSGRDYNGEPGCRSPEELGQIYRHFWDPTAYWHCESGKSKEEQERDRNRPAQLHRCPANELFYDRERRCVKWKDWQWTEPQDPPTKPRK
;
A
#
# COMPACT_ATOMS: atom_id res chain seq x y z
N MET A 1 13.70 9.05 -20.53
CA MET A 1 12.89 9.84 -19.59
C MET A 1 12.05 8.91 -18.72
N SER A 2 12.25 8.99 -17.41
CA SER A 2 11.36 8.55 -16.31
C SER A 2 11.01 7.06 -16.21
N GLY A 3 12.03 6.24 -15.98
CA GLY A 3 11.93 4.83 -15.59
C GLY A 3 11.74 4.65 -14.08
N ARG A 4 10.55 5.01 -13.60
CA ARG A 4 9.85 4.42 -12.43
C ARG A 4 10.55 4.55 -11.06
N ASP A 5 10.33 5.69 -10.42
CA ASP A 5 10.14 5.79 -8.96
C ASP A 5 8.89 4.98 -8.55
N TYR A 6 8.93 3.66 -8.74
CA TYR A 6 7.81 2.80 -8.36
C TYR A 6 7.83 2.64 -6.85
N ASN A 7 6.81 3.19 -6.21
CA ASN A 7 6.71 3.30 -4.77
C ASN A 7 6.09 2.06 -4.09
N GLY A 8 5.93 0.96 -4.84
CA GLY A 8 5.19 -0.22 -4.39
C GLY A 8 3.68 -0.03 -4.37
N GLU A 9 3.15 0.95 -5.12
CA GLU A 9 1.71 1.22 -5.18
C GLU A 9 0.97 0.01 -5.78
N PRO A 10 0.01 -0.60 -5.07
CA PRO A 10 -0.83 -1.67 -5.61
C PRO A 10 -1.93 -1.10 -6.51
N GLY A 11 -2.34 -1.91 -7.50
CA GLY A 11 -3.40 -1.53 -8.42
C GLY A 11 -4.82 -1.63 -7.84
N CYS A 12 -4.98 -2.23 -6.65
CA CYS A 12 -6.26 -2.45 -5.97
C CYS A 12 -7.35 -3.02 -6.88
N ARG A 13 -6.99 -3.95 -7.78
CA ARG A 13 -7.92 -4.51 -8.78
C ARG A 13 -8.45 -5.88 -8.41
N SER A 14 -7.63 -6.68 -7.73
CA SER A 14 -8.05 -8.00 -7.31
C SER A 14 -8.83 -7.89 -6.00
N PRO A 15 -9.95 -8.63 -5.85
CA PRO A 15 -10.72 -8.64 -4.61
C PRO A 15 -9.90 -9.12 -3.41
N GLU A 16 -8.83 -9.88 -3.64
CA GLU A 16 -7.87 -10.31 -2.62
C GLU A 16 -6.96 -9.16 -2.12
N GLU A 17 -6.79 -8.10 -2.91
CA GLU A 17 -6.04 -6.90 -2.53
C GLU A 17 -6.94 -5.85 -1.87
N LEU A 18 -8.27 -5.91 -2.11
CA LEU A 18 -9.23 -4.99 -1.52
C LEU A 18 -9.33 -5.22 -0.01
N GLY A 19 -9.10 -4.16 0.77
CA GLY A 19 -8.98 -4.22 2.23
C GLY A 19 -7.59 -4.62 2.70
N GLN A 20 -6.63 -4.81 1.79
CA GLN A 20 -5.26 -5.14 2.12
C GLN A 20 -4.35 -3.92 2.18
N ILE A 21 -3.25 -4.09 2.91
CA ILE A 21 -2.27 -3.05 3.21
C ILE A 21 -0.91 -3.55 2.72
N TYR A 22 -0.19 -2.69 2.01
CA TYR A 22 1.09 -2.97 1.38
C TYR A 22 2.13 -1.97 1.84
N ARG A 23 3.36 -2.42 2.00
CA ARG A 23 4.48 -1.54 2.39
C ARG A 23 4.87 -0.59 1.26
N HIS A 24 5.19 0.65 1.59
CA HIS A 24 5.85 1.56 0.65
C HIS A 24 7.32 1.18 0.49
N PHE A 25 7.79 1.07 -0.76
CA PHE A 25 9.13 0.51 -1.05
C PHE A 25 10.26 1.37 -0.49
N TRP A 26 10.10 2.69 -0.58
CA TRP A 26 11.13 3.65 -0.18
C TRP A 26 10.97 4.18 1.24
N ASP A 27 9.78 4.06 1.82
CA ASP A 27 9.40 4.86 2.98
C ASP A 27 8.77 3.95 4.04
N PRO A 28 9.53 3.50 5.05
CA PRO A 28 9.07 2.51 6.01
C PRO A 28 8.03 3.07 6.99
N THR A 29 7.85 4.40 7.00
CA THR A 29 6.80 5.07 7.77
C THR A 29 5.47 5.10 7.03
N ALA A 30 5.47 4.78 5.73
CA ALA A 30 4.31 4.87 4.87
C ALA A 30 3.89 3.49 4.34
N TYR A 31 2.60 3.37 4.05
CA TYR A 31 2.01 2.16 3.54
C TYR A 31 0.81 2.49 2.63
N TRP A 32 0.57 1.62 1.67
CA TRP A 32 -0.54 1.68 0.75
C TRP A 32 -1.71 0.87 1.28
N HIS A 33 -2.90 1.42 1.26
CA HIS A 33 -4.13 0.73 1.67
C HIS A 33 -5.13 0.76 0.53
N CYS A 34 -5.63 -0.42 0.17
CA CYS A 34 -6.72 -0.54 -0.78
C CYS A 34 -8.05 -0.48 -0.01
N GLU A 35 -8.73 0.66 -0.05
CA GLU A 35 -10.02 0.83 0.62
C GLU A 35 -11.09 -0.06 -0.04
N SER A 36 -11.68 -0.99 0.72
CA SER A 36 -12.77 -1.87 0.25
C SER A 36 -14.17 -1.36 0.57
N GLY A 37 -14.28 -0.21 1.26
CA GLY A 37 -15.49 0.19 1.98
C GLY A 37 -16.36 1.29 1.35
N LYS A 38 -15.98 1.87 0.20
CA LYS A 38 -16.82 2.87 -0.48
C LYS A 38 -17.68 2.23 -1.55
N SER A 39 -18.87 2.78 -1.74
CA SER A 39 -19.91 2.22 -2.62
C SER A 39 -19.32 1.85 -3.99
N LYS A 40 -19.78 0.73 -4.56
CA LYS A 40 -19.41 0.26 -5.91
C LYS A 40 -19.47 1.39 -6.94
N GLU A 41 -20.35 2.37 -6.76
CA GLU A 41 -20.51 3.55 -7.62
C GLU A 41 -19.32 4.51 -7.59
N GLU A 42 -18.70 4.73 -6.42
CA GLU A 42 -17.48 5.53 -6.29
C GLU A 42 -16.25 4.75 -6.79
N GLN A 43 -16.28 3.42 -6.62
CA GLN A 43 -15.26 2.49 -7.14
C GLN A 43 -15.34 2.32 -8.67
N GLU A 44 -16.51 2.39 -9.29
CA GLU A 44 -16.69 2.31 -10.74
C GLU A 44 -16.44 3.64 -11.47
N ARG A 45 -16.76 4.76 -10.84
CA ARG A 45 -16.36 6.09 -11.34
C ARG A 45 -14.82 6.20 -11.40
N ASP A 46 -14.16 5.49 -10.50
CA ASP A 46 -12.71 5.47 -10.33
C ASP A 46 -12.17 4.05 -10.51
N ARG A 47 -12.48 3.40 -11.66
CA ARG A 47 -11.84 2.11 -12.07
C ARG A 47 -10.30 2.19 -12.18
N ASN A 48 -9.73 3.35 -11.93
CA ASN A 48 -8.31 3.64 -11.87
C ASN A 48 -7.89 4.19 -10.48
N ARG A 49 -8.67 3.94 -9.42
CA ARG A 49 -8.39 4.52 -8.10
C ARG A 49 -7.11 3.92 -7.54
N PRO A 50 -6.07 4.73 -7.34
CA PRO A 50 -4.83 4.25 -6.76
C PRO A 50 -5.05 3.91 -5.29
N ALA A 51 -4.17 3.06 -4.76
CA ALA A 51 -4.11 2.80 -3.34
C ALA A 51 -3.91 4.09 -2.54
N GLN A 52 -4.51 4.16 -1.36
CA GLN A 52 -4.35 5.32 -0.48
C GLN A 52 -3.02 5.22 0.27
N LEU A 53 -2.20 6.26 0.21
CA LEU A 53 -0.99 6.35 1.01
C LEU A 53 -1.34 6.80 2.43
N HIS A 54 -1.13 5.91 3.39
CA HIS A 54 -1.23 6.22 4.82
C HIS A 54 0.16 6.21 5.46
N ARG A 55 0.26 6.87 6.61
CA ARG A 55 1.51 6.97 7.37
C ARG A 55 1.28 6.52 8.81
N CYS A 56 2.28 5.83 9.34
CA CYS A 56 2.32 5.43 10.73
C CYS A 56 2.58 6.64 11.65
N PRO A 57 2.17 6.57 12.92
CA PRO A 57 2.50 7.56 13.94
C PRO A 57 4.01 7.75 14.14
N ALA A 58 4.40 8.84 14.80
CA ALA A 58 5.80 9.09 15.11
C ALA A 58 6.42 7.94 15.94
N ASN A 59 7.66 7.55 15.60
CA ASN A 59 8.38 6.40 16.15
C ASN A 59 7.78 5.02 15.83
N GLU A 60 6.87 4.94 14.86
CA GLU A 60 6.32 3.68 14.35
C GLU A 60 6.63 3.52 12.85
N LEU A 61 6.88 2.27 12.47
CA LEU A 61 7.19 1.87 11.11
C LEU A 61 6.22 0.77 10.69
N PHE A 62 5.81 0.80 9.42
CA PHE A 62 4.94 -0.20 8.87
C PHE A 62 5.69 -1.53 8.72
N TYR A 63 5.16 -2.57 9.36
CA TYR A 63 5.70 -3.91 9.29
C TYR A 63 4.80 -4.78 8.43
N ASP A 64 5.30 -5.12 7.26
CA ASP A 64 4.57 -5.88 6.22
C ASP A 64 4.08 -7.23 6.74
N ARG A 65 4.90 -7.90 7.57
CA ARG A 65 4.59 -9.20 8.17
C ARG A 65 3.33 -9.19 9.04
N GLU A 66 3.13 -8.10 9.78
CA GLU A 66 1.96 -7.93 10.65
C GLU A 66 0.90 -7.02 10.03
N ARG A 67 1.19 -6.45 8.85
CA ARG A 67 0.39 -5.47 8.12
C ARG A 67 -0.09 -4.32 9.01
N ARG A 68 0.77 -3.88 9.94
CA ARG A 68 0.47 -2.82 10.92
C ARG A 68 1.69 -1.98 11.24
N CYS A 69 1.44 -0.82 11.83
CA CYS A 69 2.48 0.01 12.43
C CYS A 69 2.99 -0.65 13.71
N VAL A 70 4.30 -0.86 13.79
CA VAL A 70 5.00 -1.35 14.99
C VAL A 70 6.04 -0.33 15.42
N LYS A 71 6.50 -0.39 16.67
CA LYS A 71 7.56 0.51 17.14
C LYS A 71 8.83 0.28 16.33
N TRP A 72 9.58 1.33 16.06
CA TRP A 72 10.82 1.26 15.30
C TRP A 72 11.83 0.24 15.86
N LYS A 73 11.80 -0.03 17.17
CA LYS A 73 12.66 -1.03 17.83
C LYS A 73 12.31 -2.47 17.47
N ASP A 74 11.02 -2.75 17.27
CA ASP A 74 10.51 -4.08 16.92
C ASP A 74 10.44 -4.29 15.40
N TRP A 75 10.49 -3.19 14.66
CA TRP A 75 10.51 -3.20 13.22
C TRP A 75 11.80 -3.80 12.67
N GLN A 76 11.65 -4.76 11.76
CA GLN A 76 12.76 -5.33 11.03
C GLN A 76 12.58 -5.05 9.55
N TRP A 77 13.69 -4.79 8.87
CA TRP A 77 13.66 -4.67 7.41
C TRP A 77 13.25 -6.03 6.83
N THR A 78 12.16 -6.01 6.06
CA THR A 78 11.68 -7.16 5.29
C THR A 78 11.72 -6.78 3.83
N GLU A 79 12.01 -7.76 2.97
CA GLU A 79 11.96 -7.57 1.54
C GLU A 79 10.52 -7.17 1.13
N PRO A 80 10.34 -6.03 0.43
CA PRO A 80 9.03 -5.60 -0.01
C PRO A 80 8.43 -6.65 -0.94
N GLN A 81 7.23 -7.13 -0.63
CA GLN A 81 6.50 -8.00 -1.53
C GLN A 81 5.87 -7.16 -2.62
N ASP A 82 6.17 -7.47 -3.88
CA ASP A 82 5.48 -6.85 -5.01
C ASP A 82 3.98 -7.17 -4.92
N PRO A 83 3.09 -6.16 -4.97
CA PRO A 83 1.67 -6.42 -5.00
C PRO A 83 1.31 -7.20 -6.29
N PRO A 84 0.33 -8.11 -6.23
CA PRO A 84 -0.03 -8.95 -7.37
C PRO A 84 -0.52 -8.11 -8.56
N THR A 85 -1.09 -6.93 -8.32
CA THR A 85 -1.42 -5.99 -9.39
C THR A 85 -0.64 -4.68 -9.29
N LYS A 86 -0.14 -4.23 -10.45
CA LYS A 86 0.50 -2.91 -10.61
C LYS A 86 -0.53 -1.90 -11.18
N PRO A 87 -0.46 -0.61 -10.81
CA PRO A 87 -1.27 0.44 -11.42
C PRO A 87 -1.01 0.47 -12.93
N ARG A 88 -2.07 0.64 -13.74
CA ARG A 88 -1.87 0.81 -15.20
C ARG A 88 -1.47 2.27 -15.43
N LYS A 89 -0.32 2.45 -16.09
CA LYS A 89 0.00 3.70 -16.77
C LYS A 89 -0.98 3.96 -17.90
#